data_AF-A0A3D6BZW6-F1
#
_entry.id   AF-A0A3D6BZW6-F1
#
_cell.length_a   1.000
_cell.length_b   1.000
_cell.length_c   1.000
_cell.angle_alpha   90.00
_cell.angle_beta   90.00
_cell.angle_gamma   90.00
#
_symmetry.space_group_name_H-M   'P 1'
#
loop_
_entity.id
_entity.type
_entity.pdbx_description
1 polymer ?
#
loop_
_entity_poly.entity_id
_entity_poly.type
_entity_poly.pdbx_seq_one_letter_code
_entity_poly.pdbx_strand_id
1 'polypeptide(L)'
;MLAKNGCDTVLKTAPAKQVEIAVNRMCRYLRVSRLLLSTFITAFICGCHFTDNLLSCLAAGPNNLWFSAFGAICCFSIACVAILDSRSRYQDYKRAKDLFFENGFHPRIAGLFLRSRCQRDAAFVAASDLGYQAQIHTFYRQKGCRWYHFLPDAVFKRPGLVISRKFWRYTLFSPAYKSRFFSW
;
A
#
# COMPACT_ATOMS: atom_id res chain seq x y z
N MET A 1 -21.56 17.91 -18.09
CA MET A 1 -22.00 16.77 -18.92
C MET A 1 -20.82 16.21 -19.75
N LEU A 2 -19.71 15.78 -19.12
CA LEU A 2 -18.54 15.24 -19.84
C LEU A 2 -17.89 14.11 -19.03
N ALA A 3 -18.51 12.92 -19.01
CA ALA A 3 -17.86 11.71 -18.51
C ALA A 3 -18.70 10.45 -18.84
N LYS A 4 -18.80 10.07 -20.13
CA LYS A 4 -19.34 8.74 -20.49
C LYS A 4 -18.56 7.97 -21.55
N ASN A 5 -17.54 8.53 -22.19
CA ASN A 5 -16.91 7.89 -23.36
C ASN A 5 -15.56 7.17 -23.08
N GLY A 6 -15.14 7.07 -21.81
CA GLY A 6 -13.80 6.56 -21.47
C GLY A 6 -13.67 5.05 -21.24
N CYS A 7 -14.78 4.31 -21.08
CA CYS A 7 -14.70 2.90 -20.67
C CYS A 7 -14.65 1.91 -21.85
N ASP A 8 -15.17 2.28 -23.03
CA ASP A 8 -15.32 1.35 -24.17
C ASP A 8 -14.13 1.38 -25.15
N THR A 9 -13.26 2.38 -25.05
CA THR A 9 -12.08 2.53 -25.93
C THR A 9 -10.89 1.65 -25.56
N VAL A 10 -10.91 1.02 -24.38
CA VAL A 10 -9.81 0.16 -23.90
C VAL A 10 -9.74 -1.17 -24.66
N LEU A 11 -10.82 -1.60 -25.32
CA LEU A 11 -10.87 -2.89 -26.02
C LEU A 11 -10.32 -2.86 -27.46
N LYS A 12 -9.84 -1.70 -27.96
CA LYS A 12 -9.32 -1.55 -29.33
C LYS A 12 -7.95 -0.85 -29.40
N THR A 13 -7.08 -1.02 -28.40
CA THR A 13 -5.71 -0.47 -28.46
C THR A 13 -4.73 -1.49 -29.00
N ALA A 14 -3.87 -1.07 -29.94
CA ALA A 14 -2.77 -1.87 -30.49
C ALA A 14 -1.93 -2.56 -29.39
N PRO A 15 -1.37 -3.77 -29.65
CA PRO A 15 -0.67 -4.57 -28.63
C PRO A 15 0.49 -3.80 -27.96
N ALA A 16 1.23 -2.99 -28.72
CA ALA A 16 2.31 -2.14 -28.17
C ALA A 16 1.80 -1.17 -27.11
N LYS A 17 0.61 -0.58 -27.32
CA LYS A 17 -0.03 0.31 -26.35
C LYS A 17 -0.43 -0.47 -25.11
N GLN A 18 -0.94 -1.69 -25.23
CA GLN A 18 -1.27 -2.53 -24.05
C GLN A 18 -0.06 -2.83 -23.15
N VAL A 19 1.11 -3.06 -23.75
CA VAL A 19 2.35 -3.29 -23.00
C VAL A 19 2.75 -2.03 -22.22
N GLU A 20 2.73 -0.86 -22.86
CA GLU A 20 3.06 0.41 -22.20
C GLU A 20 2.16 0.66 -20.98
N ILE A 21 0.87 0.36 -21.11
CA ILE A 21 -0.12 0.48 -20.04
C ILE A 21 0.24 -0.43 -18.87
N ALA A 22 0.57 -1.68 -19.17
CA ALA A 22 0.95 -2.67 -18.15
C ALA A 22 2.23 -2.25 -17.43
N VAL A 23 3.24 -1.77 -18.17
CA VAL A 23 4.50 -1.27 -17.61
C VAL A 23 4.26 -0.08 -16.70
N ASN A 24 3.49 0.92 -17.14
CA ASN A 24 3.17 2.09 -16.33
C ASN A 24 2.43 1.70 -15.04
N ARG A 25 1.45 0.79 -15.11
CA ARG A 25 0.76 0.27 -13.93
C ARG A 25 1.72 -0.40 -12.96
N MET A 26 2.63 -1.23 -13.47
CA MET A 26 3.64 -1.91 -12.65
C MET A 26 4.58 -0.89 -11.97
N CYS A 27 5.11 0.08 -12.71
CA CYS A 27 5.98 1.12 -12.16
C CYS A 27 5.29 1.92 -11.04
N ARG A 28 4.00 2.27 -11.22
CA ARG A 28 3.22 2.97 -10.19
C ARG A 28 2.93 2.09 -8.99
N TYR A 29 2.60 0.81 -9.21
CA TYR A 29 2.41 -0.17 -8.14
C TYR A 29 3.67 -0.29 -7.27
N LEU A 30 4.84 -0.43 -7.89
CA LEU A 30 6.12 -0.52 -7.20
C LEU A 30 6.45 0.77 -6.44
N ARG A 31 6.18 1.94 -7.03
CA ARG A 31 6.42 3.23 -6.37
C ARG A 31 5.55 3.44 -5.14
N VAL A 32 4.25 3.14 -5.24
CA VAL A 32 3.30 3.23 -4.11
C VAL A 32 3.63 2.19 -3.03
N SER A 33 4.01 0.99 -3.44
CA SER A 33 4.22 -0.15 -2.54
C SER A 33 5.64 -0.27 -2.02
N ARG A 34 6.56 0.66 -2.33
CA ARG A 34 8.00 0.53 -2.03
C ARG A 34 8.30 0.10 -0.60
N LEU A 35 7.66 0.73 0.39
CA LEU A 35 7.84 0.41 1.81
C LEU A 35 7.27 -0.96 2.20
N LEU A 36 6.16 -1.36 1.59
CA LEU A 36 5.50 -2.62 1.88
C LEU A 36 6.21 -3.78 1.19
N LEU A 37 6.73 -3.56 -0.02
CA LEU A 37 7.54 -4.54 -0.72
C LEU A 37 8.89 -4.75 -0.01
N SER A 38 9.51 -3.70 0.52
CA SER A 38 10.71 -3.88 1.36
C SER A 38 10.39 -4.67 2.62
N THR A 39 9.26 -4.39 3.28
CA THR A 39 8.80 -5.13 4.46
C THR A 39 8.55 -6.61 4.13
N PHE A 40 7.93 -6.90 2.98
CA PHE A 40 7.74 -8.25 2.48
C PHE A 40 9.06 -8.98 2.28
N ILE A 41 10.01 -8.38 1.55
CA ILE A 41 11.32 -8.99 1.26
C ILE A 41 12.06 -9.31 2.56
N THR A 42 12.14 -8.34 3.48
CA THR A 42 12.81 -8.54 4.77
C THR A 42 12.13 -9.63 5.60
N ALA A 43 10.79 -9.62 5.70
CA ALA A 43 10.06 -10.62 6.45
C ALA A 43 10.19 -12.03 5.84
N PHE A 44 10.23 -12.13 4.50
CA PHE A 44 10.42 -13.39 3.80
C PHE A 44 11.81 -13.98 4.06
N ILE A 45 12.87 -13.17 3.94
CA ILE A 45 14.25 -13.61 4.22
C ILE A 45 14.39 -14.06 5.67
N CYS A 46 13.87 -13.29 6.63
CA CYS A 46 13.86 -13.70 8.04
C CYS A 46 13.06 -14.99 8.25
N GLY A 47 11.92 -15.15 7.56
CA GLY A 47 11.12 -16.37 7.59
C GLY A 47 11.89 -17.60 7.13
N CYS A 48 12.61 -17.51 6.01
CA CYS A 48 13.49 -18.57 5.52
C CYS A 48 14.58 -18.94 6.54
N HIS A 49 15.23 -17.94 7.13
CA HIS A 49 16.23 -18.19 8.16
C HIS A 49 15.64 -18.89 9.40
N PHE A 50 14.44 -18.50 9.84
CA PHE A 50 13.75 -19.18 10.94
C PHE A 50 13.32 -20.61 10.57
N THR A 51 12.96 -20.88 9.32
CA THR A 51 12.65 -22.25 8.87
C THR A 51 13.88 -23.14 8.78
N ASP A 52 15.02 -22.61 8.36
CA ASP A 52 16.29 -23.35 8.32
C ASP A 52 16.73 -23.74 9.74
N ASN A 53 16.59 -22.80 10.68
CA ASN A 53 16.83 -23.06 12.10
C ASN A 53 15.83 -24.08 12.65
N LEU A 54 14.55 -23.99 12.29
CA LEU A 54 13.54 -24.96 12.70
C LEU A 54 13.87 -26.38 12.21
N LEU A 55 14.27 -26.52 10.94
CA LEU A 55 14.67 -27.80 10.36
C LEU A 55 15.90 -28.38 11.06
N SER A 56 16.86 -27.53 11.39
CA SER A 56 18.06 -27.90 12.15
C SER A 56 17.72 -28.38 13.57
N CYS A 57 16.79 -27.70 14.26
CA CYS A 57 16.29 -28.13 15.58
C CYS A 57 15.54 -29.47 15.50
N LEU A 58 14.76 -29.71 14.44
CA LEU A 58 14.07 -30.99 14.26
C LEU A 58 15.05 -32.16 14.06
N ALA A 59 16.21 -31.91 13.44
CA ALA A 59 17.23 -32.93 13.18
C ALA A 59 18.18 -33.17 14.37
N ALA A 60 18.56 -32.12 15.10
CA ALA A 60 19.62 -32.18 16.13
C ALA A 60 19.10 -32.16 17.59
N GLY A 61 17.81 -31.90 17.82
CA GLY A 61 17.19 -31.89 19.15
C GLY A 61 16.46 -30.57 19.47
N PRO A 62 15.57 -30.56 20.49
CA PRO A 62 14.51 -29.55 20.65
C PRO A 62 14.97 -28.16 21.11
N ASN A 63 16.28 -27.90 21.22
CA ASN A 63 16.80 -26.61 21.65
C ASN A 63 16.33 -25.52 20.69
N ASN A 64 15.60 -24.52 21.20
CA ASN A 64 15.02 -23.39 20.45
C ASN A 64 13.93 -23.73 19.41
N LEU A 65 13.40 -24.96 19.40
CA LEU A 65 12.35 -25.38 18.45
C LEU A 65 11.16 -24.40 18.42
N TRP A 66 10.63 -24.06 19.59
CA TRP A 66 9.49 -23.16 19.73
C TRP A 66 9.77 -21.74 19.25
N PHE A 67 10.98 -21.23 19.52
CA PHE A 67 11.39 -19.91 19.07
C PHE A 67 11.50 -19.86 17.54
N SER A 68 12.10 -20.88 16.93
CA SER A 68 12.22 -20.99 15.48
C SER A 68 10.86 -21.14 14.79
N ALA A 69 9.98 -21.99 15.33
CA ALA A 69 8.63 -22.18 14.80
C ALA A 69 7.79 -20.90 14.90
N PHE A 70 7.80 -20.23 16.07
CA PHE A 70 7.08 -18.99 16.27
C PHE A 70 7.62 -17.85 15.39
N GLY A 71 8.95 -17.73 15.28
CA GLY A 71 9.62 -16.77 14.41
C GLY A 71 9.22 -16.94 12.94
N ALA A 72 9.25 -18.18 12.43
CA ALA A 72 8.84 -18.49 11.06
C ALA A 72 7.37 -18.09 10.81
N ILE A 73 6.44 -18.49 11.69
CA ILE A 73 5.01 -18.16 11.58
C ILE A 73 4.80 -16.64 11.56
N CYS A 74 5.44 -15.92 12.47
CA CYS A 74 5.32 -14.46 12.54
C CYS A 74 5.87 -13.78 11.28
N CYS A 75 7.06 -14.18 10.81
CA CYS A 75 7.69 -13.61 9.63
C CYS A 75 6.85 -13.83 8.36
N PHE A 76 6.35 -15.06 8.12
CA PHE A 76 5.48 -15.31 6.97
C PHE A 76 4.13 -14.59 7.10
N SER A 77 3.58 -14.48 8.31
CA SER A 77 2.35 -13.70 8.53
C SER A 77 2.54 -12.23 8.17
N ILE A 78 3.67 -11.62 8.57
CA ILE A 78 4.02 -10.23 8.21
C ILE A 78 4.20 -10.11 6.69
N ALA A 79 4.86 -11.07 6.04
CA ALA A 79 5.03 -11.09 4.59
C ALA A 79 3.67 -11.10 3.86
N CYS A 80 2.73 -11.95 4.29
CA CYS A 80 1.37 -12.00 3.75
C CYS A 80 0.62 -10.68 3.96
N VAL A 81 0.68 -10.11 5.17
CA VAL A 81 0.04 -8.83 5.49
C VAL A 81 0.61 -7.70 4.65
N ALA A 82 1.93 -7.68 4.40
CA ALA A 82 2.59 -6.67 3.59
C ALA A 82 2.10 -6.69 2.13
N ILE A 83 1.93 -7.88 1.54
CA ILE A 83 1.38 -7.99 0.18
C ILE A 83 -0.08 -7.51 0.15
N LEU A 84 -0.91 -7.93 1.11
CA LEU A 84 -2.32 -7.53 1.14
C LEU A 84 -2.49 -6.02 1.36
N ASP A 85 -1.70 -5.41 2.26
CA ASP A 85 -1.70 -3.97 2.45
C ASP A 85 -1.21 -3.27 1.17
N SER A 86 -0.21 -3.81 0.46
CA SER A 86 0.30 -3.20 -0.78
C SER A 86 -0.77 -3.09 -1.86
N ARG A 87 -1.57 -4.15 -2.03
CA ARG A 87 -2.74 -4.14 -2.92
C ARG A 87 -3.75 -3.08 -2.53
N SER A 88 -4.02 -2.96 -1.23
CA SER A 88 -4.96 -2.00 -0.65
C SER A 88 -4.52 -0.56 -0.89
N ARG A 89 -3.23 -0.24 -0.69
CA ARG A 89 -2.67 1.10 -0.97
C ARG A 89 -2.65 1.45 -2.45
N TYR A 90 -2.49 0.47 -3.32
CA TYR A 90 -2.64 0.71 -4.74
C TYR A 90 -4.09 1.09 -5.12
N GLN A 91 -5.11 0.59 -4.40
CA GLN A 91 -6.49 1.05 -4.59
C GLN A 91 -6.66 2.50 -4.11
N ASP A 92 -6.08 2.84 -2.96
CA ASP A 92 -6.10 4.21 -2.44
C ASP A 92 -5.42 5.20 -3.39
N TYR A 93 -4.29 4.81 -4.00
CA TYR A 93 -3.62 5.61 -5.04
C TYR A 93 -4.56 5.90 -6.22
N LYS A 94 -5.22 4.88 -6.78
CA LYS A 94 -6.15 5.06 -7.91
C LYS A 94 -7.30 5.99 -7.53
N ARG A 95 -7.85 5.83 -6.33
CA ARG A 95 -8.92 6.69 -5.81
C ARG A 95 -8.45 8.12 -5.60
N ALA A 96 -7.26 8.32 -5.02
CA ALA A 96 -6.68 9.64 -4.81
C ALA A 96 -6.44 10.35 -6.14
N LYS A 97 -5.88 9.63 -7.13
CA LYS A 97 -5.60 10.16 -8.47
C LYS A 97 -6.87 10.62 -9.16
N ASP A 98 -7.94 9.83 -9.14
CA ASP A 98 -9.24 10.23 -9.70
C ASP A 98 -9.80 11.48 -9.01
N LEU A 99 -9.77 11.52 -7.67
CA LEU A 99 -10.30 12.65 -6.90
C LEU A 99 -9.53 13.95 -7.18
N PHE A 100 -8.20 13.88 -7.25
CA PHE A 100 -7.36 15.03 -7.58
C PHE A 100 -7.48 15.45 -9.04
N PHE A 101 -7.74 14.52 -9.96
CA PHE A 101 -7.97 14.85 -11.37
C PHE A 101 -9.31 15.56 -11.55
N GLU A 102 -10.38 15.06 -10.94
CA GLU A 102 -11.73 15.60 -11.08
C GLU A 102 -11.91 16.97 -10.40
N ASN A 103 -11.28 17.16 -9.23
CA ASN A 103 -11.54 18.34 -8.40
C ASN A 103 -10.33 19.29 -8.30
N GLY A 104 -9.19 18.94 -8.91
CA GLY A 104 -7.92 19.58 -8.60
C GLY A 104 -7.44 19.26 -7.17
N PHE A 105 -6.39 19.96 -6.74
CA PHE A 105 -5.87 19.77 -5.39
C PHE A 105 -6.76 20.48 -4.34
N HIS A 106 -7.39 19.68 -3.49
CA HIS A 106 -8.07 20.18 -2.30
C HIS A 106 -7.53 19.52 -1.01
N PRO A 107 -7.22 20.32 0.04
CA PRO A 107 -6.80 19.81 1.34
C PRO A 107 -7.74 18.76 1.96
N ARG A 108 -9.05 18.88 1.68
CA ARG A 108 -10.05 17.90 2.14
C ARG A 108 -9.83 16.52 1.53
N ILE A 109 -9.44 16.45 0.25
CA ILE A 109 -9.15 15.19 -0.45
C ILE A 109 -7.87 14.59 0.11
N ALA A 110 -6.80 15.38 0.24
CA ALA A 110 -5.55 14.93 0.86
C ALA A 110 -5.77 14.45 2.31
N GLY A 111 -6.70 15.08 3.02
CA GLY A 111 -7.10 14.71 4.38
C GLY A 111 -7.66 13.29 4.52
N LEU A 112 -8.30 12.75 3.47
CA LEU A 112 -8.84 11.37 3.47
C LEU A 112 -7.74 10.32 3.62
N PHE A 113 -6.51 10.64 3.23
CA PHE A 113 -5.36 9.73 3.19
C PHE A 113 -4.33 10.00 4.30
N LEU A 114 -4.70 10.76 5.34
CA LEU A 114 -3.79 11.11 6.44
C LEU A 114 -3.53 9.96 7.43
N ARG A 115 -4.38 8.94 7.45
CA ARG A 115 -4.47 7.99 8.58
C ARG A 115 -3.20 7.18 8.79
N SER A 116 -2.49 6.77 7.74
CA SER A 116 -1.23 6.00 7.86
C SER A 116 -0.17 6.48 6.89
N ARG A 117 1.10 6.15 7.17
CA ARG A 117 2.22 6.49 6.27
C ARG A 117 2.00 5.94 4.86
N CYS A 118 1.62 4.67 4.73
CA CYS A 118 1.40 4.04 3.42
C CYS A 118 0.25 4.71 2.64
N GLN A 119 -0.77 5.25 3.33
CA GLN A 119 -1.83 6.03 2.68
C GLN A 119 -1.34 7.40 2.21
N ARG A 120 -0.55 8.09 3.04
CA ARG A 120 0.04 9.38 2.67
C ARG A 120 0.94 9.23 1.46
N ASP A 121 1.75 8.16 1.42
CA ASP A 121 2.63 7.85 0.29
C ASP A 121 1.82 7.56 -0.99
N ALA A 122 0.73 6.80 -0.90
CA ALA A 122 -0.17 6.56 -2.03
C ALA A 122 -0.78 7.85 -2.59
N ALA A 123 -1.26 8.74 -1.71
CA ALA A 123 -1.80 10.04 -2.11
C ALA A 123 -0.71 11.00 -2.62
N PHE A 124 0.51 10.91 -2.08
CA PHE A 124 1.66 11.68 -2.56
C PHE A 124 2.02 11.30 -4.00
N VAL A 125 2.12 10.00 -4.31
CA VAL A 125 2.38 9.54 -5.67
C VAL A 125 1.25 9.98 -6.62
N ALA A 126 -0.01 9.88 -6.19
CA ALA A 126 -1.15 10.35 -6.99
C ALA A 126 -1.09 11.85 -7.28
N ALA A 127 -0.75 12.68 -6.29
CA ALA A 127 -0.62 14.12 -6.45
C ALA A 127 0.60 14.50 -7.32
N SER A 128 1.74 13.84 -7.14
CA SER A 128 2.93 14.03 -7.99
C SER A 128 2.64 13.72 -9.46
N ASP A 129 1.82 12.72 -9.74
CA ASP A 129 1.45 12.36 -11.11
C ASP A 129 0.59 13.40 -11.83
N LEU A 130 -0.04 14.29 -11.07
CA LEU A 130 -0.88 15.37 -11.57
C LEU A 130 -0.21 16.75 -11.40
N GLY A 131 1.05 16.81 -10.96
CA GLY A 131 1.79 18.05 -10.74
C GLY A 131 1.51 18.76 -9.40
N TYR A 132 0.75 18.16 -8.49
CA TYR A 132 0.38 18.74 -7.19
C TYR A 132 1.35 18.40 -6.05
N GLN A 133 2.60 18.03 -6.37
CA GLN A 133 3.59 17.59 -5.39
C GLN A 133 3.88 18.63 -4.30
N ALA A 134 4.09 19.88 -4.68
CA ALA A 134 4.40 20.96 -3.73
C ALA A 134 3.24 21.21 -2.76
N GLN A 135 2.01 21.12 -3.25
CA GLN A 135 0.79 21.40 -2.49
C GLN A 135 0.52 20.29 -1.47
N ILE A 136 0.63 19.02 -1.87
CA ILE A 136 0.43 17.90 -0.94
C ILE A 136 1.53 17.85 0.13
N HIS A 137 2.77 18.17 -0.25
CA HIS A 137 3.88 18.24 0.69
C HIS A 137 3.66 19.34 1.74
N THR A 138 3.24 20.54 1.29
CA THR A 138 2.90 21.66 2.17
C THR A 138 1.75 21.30 3.11
N PHE A 139 0.70 20.67 2.59
CA PHE A 139 -0.43 20.21 3.41
C PHE A 139 -0.01 19.21 4.50
N TYR A 140 0.78 18.19 4.15
CA TYR A 140 1.25 17.22 5.14
C TYR A 140 2.19 17.84 6.18
N ARG A 141 3.06 18.76 5.76
CA ARG A 141 3.92 19.52 6.68
C ARG A 141 3.09 20.35 7.67
N GLN A 142 2.05 21.04 7.19
CA GLN A 142 1.13 21.81 8.03
C GLN A 142 0.33 20.94 9.00
N LYS A 143 -0.01 19.71 8.61
CA LYS A 143 -0.66 18.73 9.48
C LYS A 143 0.30 18.04 10.47
N GLY A 144 1.56 18.46 10.53
CA GLY A 144 2.57 17.85 11.42
C GLY A 144 2.97 16.43 11.02
N CYS A 145 2.63 15.99 9.81
CA CYS A 145 3.02 14.68 9.31
C CYS A 145 4.51 14.71 8.96
N ARG A 146 5.33 14.10 9.82
CA ARG A 146 6.76 13.90 9.58
C ARG A 146 7.02 12.48 9.06
N TRP A 147 8.14 12.31 8.39
CA TRP A 147 8.53 11.04 7.76
C TRP A 147 8.62 9.87 8.78
N TYR A 148 8.91 10.16 10.04
CA TYR A 148 9.04 9.17 11.12
C TYR A 148 7.71 8.81 11.82
N HIS A 149 6.59 9.48 11.52
CA HIS A 149 5.27 9.09 12.03
C HIS A 149 4.74 7.86 11.27
N PHE A 150 5.33 6.69 11.57
CA PHE A 150 4.93 5.40 11.02
C PHE A 150 3.57 4.93 11.53
N LEU A 151 3.33 5.10 12.84
CA LEU A 151 2.10 4.68 13.50
C LEU A 151 1.09 5.83 13.55
N PRO A 152 -0.18 5.59 13.21
CA PRO A 152 -1.25 6.56 13.42
C PRO A 152 -1.38 6.86 14.93
N ASP A 153 -1.58 8.13 15.30
CA ASP A 153 -1.88 8.51 16.70
C ASP A 153 -3.06 7.71 17.28
N ALA A 154 -3.99 7.27 16.43
CA ALA A 154 -5.12 6.44 16.81
C ALA A 154 -4.71 5.07 17.40
N VAL A 155 -3.59 4.49 16.95
CA VAL A 155 -3.09 3.20 17.49
C VAL A 155 -2.51 3.41 18.88
N PHE A 156 -1.77 4.50 19.11
CA PHE A 156 -1.27 4.85 20.44
C PHE A 156 -2.40 5.18 21.42
N LYS A 157 -3.46 5.85 20.96
CA LYS A 157 -4.61 6.20 21.81
C LYS A 157 -5.53 5.01 22.09
N ARG A 158 -5.63 4.04 21.18
CA ARG A 158 -6.50 2.86 21.31
C ARG A 158 -5.87 1.64 20.63
N PRO A 159 -4.99 0.88 21.31
CA PRO A 159 -4.31 -0.28 20.73
C PRO A 159 -5.27 -1.39 20.26
N GLY A 160 -6.43 -1.54 20.92
CA GLY A 160 -7.48 -2.49 20.51
C GLY A 160 -8.09 -2.22 19.13
N LEU A 161 -7.86 -1.06 18.52
CA LEU A 161 -8.29 -0.78 17.14
C LEU A 161 -7.64 -1.72 16.13
N VAL A 162 -6.39 -2.14 16.36
CA VAL A 162 -5.62 -2.99 15.43
C VAL A 162 -6.23 -4.39 15.33
N ILE A 163 -6.90 -4.87 16.39
CA ILE A 163 -7.55 -6.19 16.45
C ILE A 163 -8.98 -6.13 15.87
N SER A 164 -9.55 -4.92 15.72
CA SER A 164 -10.92 -4.78 15.26
C SER A 164 -11.10 -5.24 13.81
N ARG A 165 -12.12 -6.06 13.54
CA ARG A 165 -12.47 -6.52 12.17
C ARG A 165 -12.59 -5.37 11.16
N LYS A 166 -13.05 -4.20 11.64
CA LYS A 166 -13.15 -2.97 10.85
C LYS A 166 -11.77 -2.49 10.37
N PHE A 167 -10.76 -2.53 11.23
CA PHE A 167 -9.38 -2.17 10.88
C PHE A 167 -8.80 -3.08 9.79
N TRP A 168 -8.95 -4.40 9.92
CA TRP A 168 -8.49 -5.36 8.91
C TRP A 168 -9.18 -5.15 7.55
N ARG A 169 -10.50 -4.89 7.56
CA ARG A 169 -11.25 -4.63 6.33
C ARG A 169 -10.78 -3.37 5.60
N TYR A 170 -10.50 -2.28 6.32
CA TYR A 170 -10.00 -1.05 5.69
C TYR A 170 -8.52 -1.08 5.35
N THR A 171 -7.73 -1.85 6.10
CA THR A 171 -6.26 -1.88 5.93
C THR A 171 -5.87 -2.88 4.86
N LEU A 172 -6.35 -4.13 4.95
CA LEU A 172 -5.92 -5.22 4.06
C LEU A 172 -6.93 -5.56 2.96
N PHE A 173 -8.23 -5.43 3.24
CA PHE A 173 -9.30 -5.85 2.33
C PHE A 173 -10.04 -4.66 1.71
N SER A 174 -9.31 -3.61 1.35
CA SER A 174 -9.89 -2.48 0.62
C SER A 174 -10.47 -2.99 -0.72
N PRO A 175 -11.73 -2.65 -1.04
CA PRO A 175 -12.36 -3.11 -2.27
C PRO A 175 -11.57 -2.64 -3.49
N ALA A 176 -11.56 -3.48 -4.53
CA ALA A 176 -10.90 -3.12 -5.77
C ALA A 176 -11.55 -1.87 -6.37
N TYR A 177 -10.77 -0.80 -6.50
CA TYR A 177 -11.23 0.46 -7.07
C TYR A 177 -10.91 0.50 -8.56
N LYS A 178 -11.93 0.64 -9.41
CA LYS A 178 -11.75 0.84 -10.85
C LYS A 178 -11.50 2.32 -11.11
N SER A 179 -10.32 2.65 -11.63
CA SER A 179 -9.96 4.01 -12.05
C SER A 179 -10.94 4.49 -13.12
N ARG A 180 -11.45 5.70 -12.96
CA ARG A 180 -12.48 6.29 -13.82
C ARG A 180 -11.87 7.03 -15.01
N PHE A 181 -10.77 7.75 -14.77
CA PHE A 181 -10.20 8.65 -15.77
C PHE A 181 -8.91 8.12 -16.38
N PHE A 182 -8.25 7.17 -15.71
CA PHE A 182 -6.96 6.66 -16.14
C PHE A 182 -7.02 5.17 -16.38
N SER A 183 -6.62 4.78 -17.58
CA SER A 183 -6.18 3.42 -17.85
C SER A 183 -4.69 3.25 -17.49
N TRP A 184 -3.93 4.35 -17.34
CA TRP A 184 -2.56 4.43 -16.81
C TRP A 184 -2.22 5.86 -16.30
#